data_AF-A0A9N9UT06-F1
#
_entry.id   AF-A0A9N9UT06-F1
#
_cell.length_a   1.000
_cell.length_b   1.000
_cell.length_c   1.000
_cell.angle_alpha   90.00
_cell.angle_beta   90.00
_cell.angle_gamma   90.00
#
_symmetry.space_group_name_H-M   'P 1'
#
loop_
_entity.id
_entity.type
_entity.pdbx_description
1 polymer ?
#
loop_
_entity_poly.entity_id
_entity_poly.type
_entity_poly.pdbx_seq_one_letter_code
_entity_poly.pdbx_strand_id
1 'polypeptide(L)'
;MAPPPEIAIPSTSVSGEGTSKPFTLYNITLRLPLRSFVVQKRYSDFSALHATLTKEIGAPPPEPLPGKTWLKSTVKSAQLTQDRQTGLERYLKAIAESPDRRWRDTSAWRAFLNLPNISTTNSAVSASGRIGNAAAGAADPGTWLDIHRELKQCLHDSRQSLAKRDTAVDAGNHGAAAEAGAAAKRALVKGGTLISTLSDGLRKMQEASRLGEGELRRRRDLLSSVRMERDGLDKLANTMPTPSGGSARHGLTQGQSSTSERASLMKGGKSSGRVLGAPLPETDKTRELDNNGVLLLQKEEMQAQDDQIDALTAIIRRQKEMGIKIHDEVERQTEMLTMLDEDADRVKGKLNVANNRIRKF
;
A
#
# COMPACT_ATOMS: atom_id res chain seq x y z
N MET A 1 0.30 -0.73 24.55
CA MET A 1 1.45 -1.40 23.91
C MET A 1 1.02 -2.80 23.52
N ALA A 2 1.31 -3.26 22.31
CA ALA A 2 1.04 -4.65 21.93
C ALA A 2 1.93 -5.59 22.76
N PRO A 3 1.43 -6.75 23.24
CA PRO A 3 2.23 -7.70 23.97
C PRO A 3 3.42 -8.19 23.12
N PRO A 4 4.60 -8.46 23.73
CA PRO A 4 5.74 -9.01 23.00
C PRO A 4 5.34 -10.34 22.33
N PRO A 5 5.88 -10.63 21.12
CA PRO A 5 5.59 -11.88 20.44
C PRO A 5 6.06 -13.06 21.30
N GLU A 6 5.22 -14.06 21.50
CA GLU A 6 5.61 -15.29 22.19
C GLU A 6 6.50 -16.09 21.22
N ILE A 7 7.78 -16.26 21.58
CA ILE A 7 8.79 -16.95 20.76
C ILE A 7 9.13 -18.28 21.42
N ALA A 8 9.09 -19.36 20.65
CA ALA A 8 9.57 -20.68 21.06
C ALA A 8 10.27 -21.39 19.90
N ILE A 9 11.14 -22.35 20.21
CA ILE A 9 11.77 -23.22 19.23
C ILE A 9 11.37 -24.66 19.58
N PRO A 10 10.17 -25.13 19.24
CA PRO A 10 9.67 -26.43 19.70
C PRO A 10 10.35 -27.63 19.02
N SER A 11 10.91 -27.46 17.83
CA SER A 11 11.49 -28.57 17.08
C SER A 11 12.65 -28.16 16.18
N THR A 12 13.42 -29.16 15.75
CA THR A 12 14.49 -29.03 14.78
C THR A 12 14.27 -29.99 13.62
N SER A 13 14.69 -29.61 12.41
CA SER A 13 14.71 -30.48 11.23
C SER A 13 16.13 -30.56 10.67
N VAL A 14 16.41 -31.61 9.89
CA VAL A 14 17.67 -31.74 9.16
C VAL A 14 17.38 -31.47 7.70
N SER A 15 18.06 -30.47 7.11
CA SER A 15 18.00 -30.22 5.67
C SER A 15 19.19 -30.88 5.00
N GLY A 16 18.94 -31.67 3.95
CA GLY A 16 19.94 -32.43 3.20
C GLY A 16 19.70 -32.50 1.69
N GLU A 17 18.69 -31.80 1.18
CA GLU A 17 18.28 -31.92 -0.22
C GLU A 17 18.93 -30.78 -1.04
N GLY A 18 20.07 -31.08 -1.67
CA GLY A 18 20.72 -30.20 -2.66
C GLY A 18 22.05 -29.54 -2.27
N THR A 19 22.59 -29.76 -1.06
CA THR A 19 23.95 -29.29 -0.68
C THR A 19 24.75 -30.42 -0.04
N SER A 20 26.07 -30.47 -0.30
CA SER A 20 26.96 -31.60 0.03
C SER A 20 27.06 -31.96 1.53
N LYS A 21 26.54 -31.17 2.47
CA LYS A 21 26.61 -31.43 3.92
C LYS A 21 25.27 -31.14 4.61
N PRO A 22 24.68 -32.11 5.35
CA PRO A 22 23.45 -31.88 6.09
C PRO A 22 23.65 -30.88 7.22
N PHE A 23 22.64 -30.06 7.51
CA PHE A 23 22.65 -29.10 8.61
C PHE A 23 21.33 -29.07 9.36
N THR A 24 21.41 -28.68 10.64
CA THR A 24 20.24 -28.55 11.53
C THR A 24 19.56 -27.20 11.31
N LEU A 25 18.26 -27.24 11.05
CA LEU A 25 17.34 -26.11 11.05
C LEU A 25 16.56 -26.09 12.37
N TYR A 26 16.41 -24.90 12.93
CA TYR A 26 15.61 -24.63 14.12
C TYR A 26 14.28 -24.03 13.67
N ASN A 27 13.17 -24.67 14.06
CA ASN A 27 11.82 -24.23 13.73
C ASN A 27 11.36 -23.26 14.82
N ILE A 28 11.39 -21.96 14.52
CA ILE A 28 11.00 -20.89 15.44
C ILE A 28 9.49 -20.64 15.26
N THR A 29 8.70 -20.91 16.28
CA THR A 29 7.28 -20.53 16.31
C THR A 29 7.13 -19.12 16.87
N LEU A 30 6.47 -18.26 16.10
CA LEU A 30 6.12 -16.90 16.50
C LEU A 30 4.61 -16.78 16.64
N ARG A 31 4.12 -16.50 17.84
CA ARG A 31 2.70 -16.18 18.06
C ARG A 31 2.54 -14.68 18.23
N LEU A 32 1.88 -14.06 17.26
CA LEU A 32 1.46 -12.67 17.30
C LEU A 32 -0.07 -12.62 17.53
N PRO A 33 -0.61 -11.50 18.02
CA PRO A 33 -2.04 -11.38 18.34
C PRO A 33 -3.01 -11.76 17.20
N LEU A 34 -2.59 -11.58 15.95
CA LEU A 34 -3.42 -11.81 14.76
C LEU A 34 -2.96 -13.00 13.91
N ARG A 35 -1.78 -13.58 14.19
CA ARG A 35 -1.21 -14.66 13.36
C ARG A 35 -0.12 -15.44 14.10
N SER A 36 -0.08 -16.74 13.84
CA SER A 36 1.04 -17.60 14.23
C SER A 36 1.72 -18.14 12.99
N PHE A 37 3.05 -18.11 12.93
CA PHE A 37 3.80 -18.71 11.82
C PHE A 37 5.13 -19.28 12.29
N VAL A 38 5.72 -20.14 11.46
CA VAL A 38 6.98 -20.82 11.72
C VAL A 38 8.07 -20.27 10.81
N VAL A 39 9.22 -19.94 11.37
CA VAL A 39 10.42 -19.52 10.64
C VAL A 39 11.52 -20.54 10.86
N GLN A 40 12.12 -21.01 9.78
CA GLN A 40 13.24 -21.95 9.85
C GLN A 40 14.55 -21.20 9.70
N LYS A 41 15.47 -21.39 10.67
CA LYS A 41 16.80 -20.77 10.64
C LYS A 41 17.87 -21.79 10.99
N ARG A 42 19.02 -21.71 10.34
CA ARG A 42 20.22 -22.48 10.72
C ARG A 42 21.04 -21.68 11.74
N TYR A 43 21.90 -22.35 12.49
CA TYR A 43 22.76 -21.69 13.49
C TYR A 43 23.58 -20.51 12.92
N SER A 44 24.09 -20.63 11.70
CA SER A 44 24.86 -19.54 11.08
C SER A 44 24.04 -18.28 10.86
N ASP A 45 22.72 -18.40 10.67
CA ASP A 45 21.84 -17.23 10.56
C ASP A 45 21.73 -16.49 11.90
N PHE A 46 21.69 -17.22 13.03
CA PHE A 46 21.74 -16.61 14.37
C PHE A 46 23.08 -15.93 14.63
N SER A 47 24.19 -16.53 14.20
CA SER A 47 25.51 -15.90 14.33
C SER A 47 25.65 -14.63 13.49
N ALA A 48 25.05 -14.61 12.30
CA ALA A 48 24.98 -13.41 11.47
C ALA A 48 24.12 -12.33 12.12
N LEU A 49 22.93 -12.69 12.63
CA LEU A 49 22.07 -11.77 13.37
C LEU A 49 22.81 -11.15 14.56
N HIS A 50 23.47 -11.97 15.37
CA HIS A 50 24.22 -11.49 16.54
C HIS A 50 25.31 -10.49 16.16
N ALA A 51 26.11 -10.81 15.12
CA ALA A 51 27.15 -9.90 14.64
C ALA A 51 26.56 -8.57 14.13
N THR A 52 25.44 -8.62 13.39
CA THR A 52 24.77 -7.41 12.89
C THR A 52 24.21 -6.56 14.04
N LEU A 53 23.52 -7.18 15.01
CA LEU A 53 22.97 -6.47 16.16
C LEU A 53 24.06 -5.78 16.99
N THR A 54 25.15 -6.48 17.29
CA THR A 54 26.28 -5.92 18.03
C THR A 54 26.94 -4.77 17.26
N LYS A 55 27.03 -4.87 15.93
CA LYS A 55 27.58 -3.82 15.07
C LYS A 55 26.69 -2.58 14.99
N GLU A 56 25.38 -2.75 14.83
CA GLU A 56 24.42 -1.63 14.69
C GLU A 56 24.23 -0.86 15.99
N ILE A 57 24.25 -1.55 17.14
CA ILE A 57 23.94 -0.96 18.44
C ILE A 57 25.21 -0.57 19.22
N GLY A 58 26.34 -1.19 18.91
CA GLY A 58 27.58 -1.02 19.66
C GLY A 58 27.60 -1.75 21.01
N ALA A 59 26.60 -2.58 21.31
CA ALA A 59 26.52 -3.38 22.53
C ALA A 59 25.97 -4.79 22.24
N PRO A 60 26.48 -5.83 22.91
CA PRO A 60 25.98 -7.19 22.73
C PRO A 60 24.54 -7.32 23.26
N PRO A 61 23.71 -8.20 22.68
CA PRO A 61 22.40 -8.57 23.22
C PRO A 61 22.46 -9.06 24.68
N PRO A 62 21.33 -9.01 25.42
CA PRO A 62 21.28 -9.35 26.84
C PRO A 62 21.78 -10.76 27.18
N GLU A 63 21.56 -11.73 26.30
CA GLU A 63 22.04 -13.10 26.44
C GLU A 63 23.09 -13.39 25.36
N PRO A 64 24.22 -14.06 25.69
CA PRO A 64 25.20 -14.44 24.69
C PRO A 64 24.67 -15.56 23.77
N LEU A 65 25.14 -15.56 22.53
CA LEU A 65 24.82 -16.65 21.60
C LEU A 65 25.50 -17.95 22.06
N PRO A 66 24.82 -19.12 22.06
CA PRO A 66 25.45 -20.39 22.37
C PRO A 66 26.62 -20.66 21.41
N GLY A 67 27.76 -21.10 21.95
CA GLY A 67 29.01 -21.24 21.20
C GLY A 67 28.97 -22.27 20.06
N LYS A 68 29.89 -22.10 19.10
CA LYS A 68 30.09 -23.07 18.01
C LYS A 68 30.75 -24.33 18.57
N THR A 69 30.08 -25.48 18.45
CA THR A 69 30.69 -26.79 18.77
C THR A 69 31.43 -27.29 17.53
N TRP A 70 32.77 -27.21 17.54
CA TRP A 70 33.60 -27.51 16.36
C TRP A 70 33.94 -29.00 16.21
N LEU A 71 33.92 -29.76 17.32
CA LEU A 71 34.39 -31.15 17.37
C LEU A 71 33.28 -32.22 17.32
N LYS A 72 32.01 -31.83 17.45
CA LYS A 72 30.87 -32.76 17.49
C LYS A 72 29.73 -32.22 16.64
N SER A 73 29.29 -33.02 15.66
CA SER A 73 28.19 -32.64 14.77
C SER A 73 26.86 -32.70 15.51
N THR A 74 26.15 -31.57 15.52
CA THR A 74 24.78 -31.44 16.03
C THR A 74 23.81 -32.31 15.23
N VAL A 75 24.12 -32.62 13.97
CA VAL A 75 23.31 -33.54 13.16
C VAL A 75 23.35 -34.98 13.68
N LYS A 76 24.43 -35.36 14.40
CA LYS A 76 24.64 -36.74 14.88
C LYS A 76 24.37 -36.92 16.39
N SER A 77 23.99 -35.85 17.10
CA SER A 77 23.79 -35.88 18.56
C SER A 77 22.52 -35.14 18.94
N ALA A 78 21.52 -35.88 19.43
CA ALA A 78 20.26 -35.31 19.91
C ALA A 78 20.47 -34.38 21.11
N GLN A 79 21.35 -34.75 22.05
CA GLN A 79 21.65 -33.96 23.23
C GLN A 79 22.26 -32.59 22.88
N LEU A 80 23.27 -32.55 22.01
CA LEU A 80 23.85 -31.28 21.55
C LEU A 80 22.88 -30.42 20.74
N THR A 81 21.91 -31.06 20.07
CA THR A 81 20.84 -30.35 19.38
C THR A 81 19.89 -29.68 20.36
N GLN A 82 19.49 -30.41 21.41
CA GLN A 82 18.60 -29.92 22.46
C GLN A 82 19.26 -28.81 23.30
N ASP A 83 20.52 -28.98 23.68
CA ASP A 83 21.28 -27.95 24.40
C ASP A 83 21.40 -26.66 23.57
N ARG A 84 21.66 -26.80 22.27
CA ARG A 84 21.71 -25.64 21.38
C ARG A 84 20.32 -25.04 21.14
N GLN A 85 19.28 -25.86 21.00
CA GLN A 85 17.89 -25.42 20.85
C GLN A 85 17.45 -24.57 22.04
N THR A 86 17.66 -25.06 23.26
CA THR A 86 17.33 -24.34 24.50
C THR A 86 18.14 -23.05 24.65
N GLY A 87 19.43 -23.06 24.32
CA GLY A 87 20.27 -21.85 24.31
C GLY A 87 19.82 -20.80 23.28
N LEU A 88 19.46 -21.22 22.07
CA LEU A 88 18.95 -20.31 21.03
C LEU A 88 17.58 -19.75 21.38
N GLU A 89 16.70 -20.55 21.99
CA GLU A 89 15.41 -20.08 22.47
C GLU A 89 15.58 -19.02 23.57
N ARG A 90 16.44 -19.28 24.56
CA ARG A 90 16.77 -18.32 25.62
C ARG A 90 17.32 -17.02 25.05
N TYR A 91 18.22 -17.11 24.06
CA TYR A 91 18.77 -15.97 23.35
C TYR A 91 17.68 -15.11 22.69
N LEU A 92 16.74 -15.73 21.96
CA LEU A 92 15.66 -14.99 21.31
C LEU A 92 14.67 -14.39 22.31
N LYS A 93 14.30 -15.13 23.36
CA LYS A 93 13.42 -14.64 24.43
C LYS A 93 14.04 -13.45 25.15
N ALA A 94 15.32 -13.52 25.50
CA ALA A 94 16.04 -12.42 26.14
C ALA A 94 16.00 -11.13 25.29
N ILE A 95 16.16 -11.25 23.96
CA ILE A 95 16.02 -10.09 23.06
C ILE A 95 14.57 -9.61 23.01
N ALA A 96 13.58 -10.51 22.96
CA ALA A 96 12.15 -10.21 22.78
C ALA A 96 11.46 -9.65 24.03
N GLU A 97 11.90 -10.06 25.22
CA GLU A 97 11.27 -9.77 26.51
C GLU A 97 12.02 -8.70 27.31
N SER A 98 13.25 -8.35 26.92
CA SER A 98 14.03 -7.31 27.60
C SER A 98 13.24 -5.99 27.74
N PRO A 99 13.39 -5.23 28.82
CA PRO A 99 12.83 -3.87 28.89
C PRO A 99 13.44 -2.96 27.81
N ASP A 100 14.66 -3.28 27.38
CA ASP A 100 15.41 -2.50 26.42
C ASP A 100 15.13 -2.93 24.98
N ARG A 101 14.66 -1.99 24.19
CA ARG A 101 14.07 -2.22 22.88
C ARG A 101 15.06 -2.07 21.72
N ARG A 102 16.27 -1.57 21.98
CA ARG A 102 17.24 -1.21 20.92
C ARG A 102 17.57 -2.38 19.99
N TRP A 103 17.66 -3.61 20.50
CA TRP A 103 17.88 -4.80 19.67
C TRP A 103 16.65 -5.22 18.86
N ARG A 104 15.45 -5.05 19.44
CA ARG A 104 14.17 -5.49 18.86
C ARG A 104 13.65 -4.56 17.76
N ASP A 105 13.98 -3.28 17.86
CA ASP A 105 13.54 -2.26 16.91
C ASP A 105 14.44 -2.21 15.64
N THR A 106 15.55 -2.96 15.61
CA THR A 106 16.42 -3.08 14.42
C THR A 106 15.72 -3.78 13.26
N SER A 107 16.05 -3.37 12.03
CA SER A 107 15.57 -4.05 10.82
C SER A 107 16.13 -5.47 10.72
N ALA A 108 17.35 -5.71 11.20
CA ALA A 108 17.99 -7.02 11.24
C ALA A 108 17.19 -8.05 12.06
N TRP A 109 16.71 -7.66 13.24
CA TRP A 109 15.84 -8.50 14.08
C TRP A 109 14.53 -8.86 13.38
N ARG A 110 13.88 -7.86 12.78
CA ARG A 110 12.61 -8.06 12.08
C ARG A 110 12.76 -8.96 10.85
N ALA A 111 13.81 -8.75 10.07
CA ALA A 111 14.14 -9.56 8.90
C ALA A 111 14.46 -11.01 9.29
N PHE A 112 15.19 -11.21 10.39
CA PHE A 112 15.49 -12.55 10.90
C PHE A 112 14.20 -13.32 11.26
N LEU A 113 13.25 -12.67 11.93
CA LEU A 113 11.98 -13.28 12.32
C LEU A 113 10.88 -13.22 11.26
N ASN A 114 11.17 -12.75 10.03
CA ASN A 114 10.17 -12.50 8.98
C ASN A 114 8.95 -11.69 9.50
N LEU A 115 9.17 -10.77 10.43
CA LEU A 115 8.12 -9.91 10.99
C LEU A 115 7.74 -8.83 9.98
N PRO A 116 6.46 -8.37 9.94
CA PRO A 116 6.12 -7.21 9.15
C PRO A 116 6.91 -6.03 9.67
N ASN A 117 7.37 -5.17 8.76
CA ASN A 117 7.88 -3.87 9.14
C ASN A 117 6.69 -3.03 9.64
N ILE A 118 6.42 -3.09 10.93
CA ILE A 118 5.48 -2.21 11.62
C ILE A 118 6.35 -1.07 12.12
N SER A 119 6.74 -0.19 11.19
CA SER A 119 7.18 1.13 11.59
C SER A 119 5.95 1.84 12.14
N THR A 120 5.97 2.06 13.45
CA THR A 120 5.11 3.00 14.15
C THR A 120 5.25 4.37 13.51
N THR A 121 4.36 4.69 12.57
CA THR A 121 3.87 6.04 12.21
C THR A 121 3.10 5.90 10.90
N ASN A 122 1.90 6.48 10.86
CA ASN A 122 1.12 6.72 9.65
C ASN A 122 1.96 7.48 8.61
N SER A 123 2.67 6.76 7.75
CA SER A 123 3.48 7.35 6.69
C SER A 123 3.51 6.39 5.52
N ALA A 124 2.71 6.72 4.51
CA ALA A 124 2.55 6.02 3.24
C ALA A 124 3.80 6.13 2.34
N VAL A 125 5.00 5.89 2.88
CA VAL A 125 6.28 6.02 2.16
C VAL A 125 7.25 4.85 2.32
N SER A 126 6.86 3.74 2.98
CA SER A 126 7.73 2.55 3.07
C SER A 126 7.14 1.28 2.46
N ALA A 127 6.37 1.43 1.37
CA ALA A 127 6.14 0.34 0.43
C ALA A 127 7.41 -0.02 -0.38
N SER A 128 8.45 0.82 -0.37
CA SER A 128 9.68 0.61 -1.15
C SER A 128 10.68 -0.38 -0.54
N GLY A 129 10.47 -0.88 0.69
CA GLY A 129 11.38 -1.86 1.33
C GLY A 129 11.11 -3.33 0.98
N ARG A 130 10.04 -3.62 0.23
CA ARG A 130 9.61 -5.00 -0.12
C ARG A 130 10.06 -5.45 -1.51
N ILE A 131 11.15 -4.91 -2.04
CA ILE A 131 11.62 -5.27 -3.39
C ILE A 131 12.53 -6.51 -3.38
N GLY A 132 13.03 -6.95 -2.21
CA GLY A 132 13.97 -8.08 -2.13
C GLY A 132 13.34 -9.49 -2.22
N ASN A 133 12.15 -9.72 -1.66
CA ASN A 133 11.62 -11.09 -1.47
C ASN A 133 10.14 -11.32 -1.85
N ALA A 134 9.43 -10.31 -2.39
CA ALA A 134 8.01 -10.44 -2.76
C ALA A 134 7.80 -11.47 -3.89
N ALA A 135 8.76 -11.62 -4.82
CA ALA A 135 8.70 -12.58 -5.92
C ALA A 135 8.91 -14.04 -5.51
N ALA A 136 9.39 -14.31 -4.28
CA ALA A 136 9.47 -15.67 -3.71
C ALA A 136 8.19 -16.03 -2.96
N GLY A 137 7.59 -15.06 -2.25
CA GLY A 137 6.28 -15.23 -1.60
C GLY A 137 5.13 -15.37 -2.58
N ALA A 138 5.13 -14.63 -3.70
CA ALA A 138 4.08 -14.72 -4.72
C ALA A 138 4.02 -16.07 -5.47
N ALA A 139 5.01 -16.95 -5.28
CA ALA A 139 5.00 -18.32 -5.80
C ALA A 139 4.18 -19.29 -4.92
N ASP A 140 3.74 -18.85 -3.75
CA ASP A 140 2.77 -19.56 -2.92
C ASP A 140 1.33 -19.21 -3.33
N PRO A 141 0.44 -20.20 -3.55
CA PRO A 141 -0.92 -19.94 -4.03
C PRO A 141 -1.76 -19.03 -3.14
N GLY A 142 -1.61 -19.09 -1.81
CA GLY A 142 -2.35 -18.25 -0.87
C GLY A 142 -1.83 -16.82 -0.84
N THR A 143 -0.51 -16.68 -0.74
CA THR A 143 0.18 -15.39 -0.76
C THR A 143 -0.08 -14.61 -2.05
N TRP A 144 -0.20 -15.30 -3.19
CA TRP A 144 -0.56 -14.67 -4.46
C TRP A 144 -1.94 -14.00 -4.41
N LEU A 145 -2.95 -14.62 -3.77
CA LEU A 145 -4.29 -14.04 -3.63
C LEU A 145 -4.29 -12.84 -2.68
N ASP A 146 -3.46 -12.85 -1.65
CA ASP A 146 -3.30 -11.72 -0.74
C ASP A 146 -2.65 -10.52 -1.44
N ILE A 147 -1.61 -10.76 -2.24
CA ILE A 147 -0.98 -9.72 -3.06
C ILE A 147 -1.99 -9.17 -4.09
N HIS A 148 -2.82 -10.03 -4.68
CA HIS A 148 -3.90 -9.60 -5.58
C HIS A 148 -4.94 -8.73 -4.86
N ARG A 149 -5.30 -9.06 -3.60
CA ARG A 149 -6.18 -8.22 -2.78
C ARG A 149 -5.55 -6.86 -2.47
N GLU A 150 -4.26 -6.83 -2.15
CA GLU A 150 -3.51 -5.57 -1.96
C GLU A 150 -3.48 -4.72 -3.24
N LEU A 151 -3.33 -5.36 -4.41
CA LEU A 151 -3.39 -4.68 -5.70
C LEU A 151 -4.77 -4.04 -5.94
N LYS A 152 -5.87 -4.76 -5.67
CA LYS A 152 -7.22 -4.20 -5.77
C LYS A 152 -7.40 -2.98 -4.87
N GLN A 153 -6.86 -3.02 -3.64
CA GLN A 153 -6.90 -1.88 -2.73
C GLN A 153 -6.14 -0.67 -3.32
N CYS A 154 -4.95 -0.88 -3.90
CA CYS A 154 -4.20 0.21 -4.53
C CYS A 154 -4.97 0.87 -5.69
N LEU A 155 -5.69 0.09 -6.50
CA LEU A 155 -6.51 0.65 -7.59
C LEU A 155 -7.75 1.37 -7.07
N HIS A 156 -8.37 0.88 -6.01
CA HIS A 156 -9.45 1.59 -5.32
C HIS A 156 -8.98 2.93 -4.74
N ASP A 157 -7.85 2.95 -4.04
CA ASP A 157 -7.25 4.16 -3.48
C ASP A 157 -6.89 5.18 -4.57
N SER A 158 -6.39 4.69 -5.73
CA SER A 158 -6.14 5.54 -6.90
C SER A 158 -7.43 6.17 -7.42
N ARG A 159 -8.51 5.40 -7.60
CA ARG A 159 -9.81 5.93 -8.03
C ARG A 159 -10.33 7.01 -7.08
N GLN A 160 -10.29 6.73 -5.77
CA GLN A 160 -10.77 7.68 -4.76
C GLN A 160 -9.95 8.97 -4.78
N SER A 161 -8.64 8.86 -4.96
CA SER A 161 -7.75 10.01 -5.05
C SER A 161 -7.97 10.83 -6.33
N LEU A 162 -8.28 10.18 -7.46
CA LEU A 162 -8.67 10.88 -8.70
C LEU A 162 -10.01 11.62 -8.53
N ALA A 163 -11.01 11.01 -7.89
CA ALA A 163 -12.28 11.69 -7.60
C ALA A 163 -12.08 12.92 -6.67
N LYS A 164 -11.21 12.79 -5.66
CA LYS A 164 -10.82 13.91 -4.78
C LYS A 164 -10.07 15.00 -5.54
N ARG A 165 -9.22 14.64 -6.50
CA ARG A 165 -8.54 15.59 -7.38
C ARG A 165 -9.55 16.38 -8.20
N ASP A 166 -10.47 15.70 -8.86
CA ASP A 166 -11.41 16.34 -9.77
C ASP A 166 -12.35 17.30 -8.99
N THR A 167 -12.87 16.87 -7.84
CA THR A 167 -13.65 17.74 -6.93
C THR A 167 -12.85 18.94 -6.40
N ALA A 168 -11.56 18.77 -6.10
CA ALA A 168 -10.70 19.88 -5.67
C ALA A 168 -10.40 20.87 -6.81
N VAL A 169 -10.31 20.40 -8.06
CA VAL A 169 -10.18 21.26 -9.24
C VAL A 169 -11.44 22.07 -9.45
N ASP A 170 -12.63 21.45 -9.37
CA ASP A 170 -13.91 22.15 -9.48
C ASP A 170 -14.09 23.20 -8.38
N ALA A 171 -13.60 22.93 -7.17
CA ALA A 171 -13.60 23.88 -6.06
C ALA A 171 -12.53 25.00 -6.20
N GLY A 172 -11.75 25.02 -7.29
CA GLY A 172 -10.65 25.98 -7.49
C GLY A 172 -9.46 25.78 -6.54
N ASN A 173 -9.42 24.70 -5.76
CA ASN A 173 -8.35 24.39 -4.83
C ASN A 173 -7.25 23.56 -5.49
N HIS A 174 -6.39 24.27 -6.24
CA HIS A 174 -5.31 23.68 -7.02
C HIS A 174 -4.26 22.95 -6.16
N GLY A 175 -4.07 23.36 -4.89
CA GLY A 175 -3.17 22.71 -3.95
C GLY A 175 -3.67 21.32 -3.54
N ALA A 176 -4.95 21.23 -3.14
CA ALA A 176 -5.58 19.95 -2.81
C ALA A 176 -5.70 19.03 -4.03
N ALA A 177 -5.93 19.60 -5.23
CA ALA A 177 -5.93 18.85 -6.48
C ALA A 177 -4.55 18.23 -6.78
N ALA A 178 -3.47 18.99 -6.62
CA ALA A 178 -2.11 18.50 -6.84
C ALA A 178 -1.75 17.38 -5.84
N GLU A 179 -2.13 17.52 -4.57
CA GLU A 179 -1.90 16.50 -3.54
C GLU A 179 -2.67 15.21 -3.83
N ALA A 180 -3.96 15.33 -4.16
CA ALA A 180 -4.81 14.19 -4.51
C ALA A 180 -4.33 13.49 -5.80
N GLY A 181 -3.87 14.26 -6.80
CA GLY A 181 -3.25 13.72 -8.01
C GLY A 181 -1.94 12.98 -7.72
N ALA A 182 -1.10 13.49 -6.83
CA ALA A 182 0.12 12.81 -6.39
C ALA A 182 -0.18 11.54 -5.59
N ALA A 183 -1.22 11.53 -4.76
CA ALA A 183 -1.71 10.34 -4.07
C ALA A 183 -2.17 9.25 -5.05
N ALA A 184 -2.95 9.62 -6.07
CA ALA A 184 -3.37 8.68 -7.14
C ALA A 184 -2.17 8.06 -7.87
N LYS A 185 -1.20 8.87 -8.30
CA LYS A 185 0.00 8.40 -9.00
C LYS A 185 0.84 7.45 -8.13
N ARG A 186 1.01 7.74 -6.84
CA ARG A 186 1.72 6.84 -5.91
C ARG A 186 1.03 5.48 -5.80
N ALA A 187 -0.30 5.46 -5.72
CA ALA A 187 -1.07 4.23 -5.67
C ALA A 187 -0.97 3.42 -6.99
N LEU A 188 -0.96 4.07 -8.15
CA LEU A 188 -0.76 3.42 -9.45
C LEU A 188 0.64 2.83 -9.63
N VAL A 189 1.69 3.53 -9.21
CA VAL A 189 3.06 3.02 -9.23
C VAL A 189 3.17 1.77 -8.36
N LYS A 190 2.63 1.83 -7.14
CA LYS A 190 2.57 0.67 -6.25
C LYS A 190 1.81 -0.50 -6.91
N GLY A 191 0.64 -0.23 -7.50
CA GLY A 191 -0.13 -1.24 -8.24
C GLY A 191 0.67 -1.89 -9.38
N GLY A 192 1.43 -1.09 -10.15
CA GLY A 192 2.31 -1.61 -11.21
C GLY A 192 3.37 -2.59 -10.69
N THR A 193 4.00 -2.30 -9.56
CA THR A 193 4.99 -3.20 -8.94
C THR A 193 4.37 -4.53 -8.48
N LEU A 194 3.14 -4.48 -7.96
CA LEU A 194 2.39 -5.68 -7.55
C LEU A 194 1.97 -6.52 -8.75
N ILE A 195 1.56 -5.90 -9.87
CA ILE A 195 1.26 -6.59 -11.13
C ILE A 195 2.49 -7.37 -11.62
N SER A 196 3.69 -6.76 -11.62
CA SER A 196 4.93 -7.47 -12.00
C SER A 196 5.17 -8.68 -11.08
N THR A 197 5.04 -8.47 -9.77
CA THR A 197 5.25 -9.50 -8.75
C THR A 197 4.26 -10.68 -8.91
N LEU A 198 2.98 -10.40 -9.15
CA LEU A 198 1.94 -11.41 -9.40
C LEU A 198 2.18 -12.16 -10.72
N SER A 199 2.68 -11.47 -11.75
CA SER A 199 3.02 -12.08 -13.05
C SER A 199 4.19 -13.06 -12.90
N ASP A 200 5.22 -12.67 -12.14
CA ASP A 200 6.39 -13.50 -11.88
C ASP A 200 6.07 -14.68 -10.96
N GLY A 201 5.24 -14.46 -9.94
CA GLY A 201 4.72 -15.53 -9.09
C GLY A 201 3.91 -16.55 -9.87
N LEU A 202 3.02 -16.09 -10.78
CA LEU A 202 2.20 -16.96 -11.63
C LEU A 202 3.05 -17.81 -12.57
N ARG A 203 4.10 -17.23 -13.16
CA ARG A 203 5.05 -17.95 -14.02
C ARG A 203 5.81 -19.04 -13.25
N LYS A 204 6.36 -18.73 -12.07
CA LYS A 204 7.04 -19.73 -11.23
C LYS A 204 6.11 -20.86 -10.77
N MET A 205 4.86 -20.51 -10.49
CA MET A 205 3.83 -21.48 -10.12
C MET A 205 3.44 -22.42 -11.28
N GLN A 206 3.46 -21.91 -12.52
CA GLN A 206 3.28 -22.70 -13.74
C GLN A 206 4.45 -23.66 -13.96
N GLU A 207 5.69 -23.16 -13.84
CA GLU A 207 6.92 -23.96 -13.98
C GLU A 207 7.01 -25.09 -12.94
N ALA A 208 6.53 -24.82 -11.72
CA ALA A 208 6.52 -25.79 -10.63
C ALA A 208 5.29 -26.73 -10.63
N SER A 209 4.39 -26.63 -11.64
CA SER A 209 3.14 -27.40 -11.73
C SER A 209 2.31 -27.41 -10.44
N ARG A 210 2.33 -26.30 -9.68
CA ARG A 210 1.68 -26.19 -8.37
C ARG A 210 0.19 -25.89 -8.44
N LEU A 211 -0.33 -25.56 -9.62
CA LEU A 211 -1.75 -25.27 -9.85
C LEU A 211 -2.31 -26.07 -11.00
N GLY A 212 -3.56 -26.48 -10.87
CA GLY A 212 -4.34 -27.05 -11.97
C GLY A 212 -4.61 -26.01 -13.06
N GLU A 213 -4.80 -26.49 -14.30
CA GLU A 213 -4.96 -25.66 -15.49
C GLU A 213 -6.11 -24.65 -15.39
N GLY A 214 -7.23 -25.05 -14.77
CA GLY A 214 -8.39 -24.16 -14.55
C GLY A 214 -8.10 -22.99 -13.59
N GLU A 215 -7.38 -23.23 -12.50
CA GLU A 215 -7.01 -22.16 -11.56
C GLU A 215 -5.91 -21.25 -12.14
N LEU A 216 -5.00 -21.81 -12.94
CA LEU A 216 -4.00 -21.04 -13.66
C LEU A 216 -4.64 -20.11 -14.70
N ARG A 217 -5.66 -20.59 -15.43
CA ARG A 217 -6.49 -19.76 -16.32
C ARG A 217 -7.19 -18.63 -15.55
N ARG A 218 -7.87 -18.96 -14.46
CA ARG A 218 -8.55 -17.97 -13.60
C ARG A 218 -7.60 -16.88 -13.10
N ARG A 219 -6.40 -17.22 -12.63
CA ARG A 219 -5.41 -16.24 -12.14
C ARG A 219 -4.87 -15.33 -13.23
N ARG A 220 -4.75 -15.84 -14.45
CA ARG A 220 -4.40 -15.06 -15.64
C ARG A 220 -5.52 -14.09 -16.04
N ASP A 221 -6.77 -14.52 -15.94
CA ASP A 221 -7.94 -13.66 -16.19
C ASP A 221 -8.07 -12.56 -15.14
N LEU A 222 -7.80 -12.88 -13.87
CA LEU A 222 -7.71 -11.87 -12.82
C LEU A 222 -6.64 -10.83 -13.18
N LEU A 223 -5.42 -11.28 -13.47
CA LEU A 223 -4.29 -10.39 -13.78
C LEU A 223 -4.54 -9.51 -15.02
N SER A 224 -5.19 -10.03 -16.06
CA SER A 224 -5.54 -9.25 -17.25
C SER A 224 -6.58 -8.16 -16.92
N SER A 225 -7.60 -8.50 -16.12
CA SER A 225 -8.59 -7.54 -15.62
C SER A 225 -7.94 -6.39 -14.84
N VAL A 226 -7.04 -6.70 -13.89
CA VAL A 226 -6.39 -5.68 -13.06
C VAL A 226 -5.42 -4.80 -13.85
N ARG A 227 -4.79 -5.34 -14.91
CA ARG A 227 -3.95 -4.57 -15.85
C ARG A 227 -4.77 -3.56 -16.64
N MET A 228 -5.89 -4.00 -17.23
CA MET A 228 -6.79 -3.13 -17.99
C MET A 228 -7.32 -1.98 -17.12
N GLU A 229 -7.70 -2.30 -15.87
CA GLU A 229 -8.16 -1.31 -14.91
C GLU A 229 -7.07 -0.28 -14.56
N ARG A 230 -5.86 -0.75 -14.25
CA ARG A 230 -4.70 0.11 -13.96
C ARG A 230 -4.39 1.03 -15.13
N ASP A 231 -4.37 0.52 -16.35
CA ASP A 231 -4.07 1.31 -17.55
C ASP A 231 -5.17 2.35 -17.83
N GLY A 232 -6.43 2.02 -17.55
CA GLY A 232 -7.53 2.99 -17.58
C GLY A 232 -7.35 4.12 -16.55
N LEU A 233 -6.95 3.78 -15.32
CA LEU A 233 -6.70 4.77 -14.28
C LEU A 233 -5.46 5.62 -14.55
N ASP A 234 -4.42 5.05 -15.16
CA ASP A 234 -3.22 5.78 -15.55
C ASP A 234 -3.53 6.83 -16.64
N LYS A 235 -4.36 6.47 -17.64
CA LYS A 235 -4.87 7.44 -18.61
C LYS A 235 -5.61 8.61 -17.92
N LEU A 236 -6.46 8.31 -16.94
CA LEU A 236 -7.21 9.34 -16.18
C LEU A 236 -6.33 10.20 -15.26
N ALA A 237 -5.28 9.61 -14.71
CA ALA A 237 -4.30 10.33 -13.91
C ALA A 237 -3.49 11.33 -14.77
N ASN A 238 -3.29 11.01 -16.04
CA ASN A 238 -2.56 11.84 -16.99
C ASN A 238 -3.45 12.86 -17.73
N THR A 239 -4.77 12.68 -17.78
CA THR A 239 -5.70 13.73 -18.20
C THR A 239 -5.82 14.80 -17.11
N MET A 240 -5.53 16.06 -17.46
CA MET A 240 -5.72 17.21 -16.56
C MET A 240 -7.23 17.50 -16.41
N PRO A 241 -7.75 17.62 -15.18
CA PRO A 241 -9.11 18.09 -14.98
C PRO A 241 -9.16 19.58 -15.29
N THR A 242 -10.07 19.99 -16.17
CA THR A 242 -10.42 21.40 -16.39
C THR A 242 -11.53 21.77 -15.41
N PRO A 243 -11.39 22.85 -14.64
CA PRO A 243 -12.41 23.27 -13.68
C PRO A 243 -13.70 23.62 -14.40
N SER A 244 -14.81 23.18 -13.82
CA SER A 244 -16.13 23.44 -14.37
C SER A 244 -16.86 24.55 -13.59
N GLY A 245 -16.99 25.71 -14.23
CA GLY A 245 -17.93 26.77 -13.86
C GLY A 245 -17.41 27.86 -12.91
N GLY A 246 -17.11 29.05 -13.46
CA GLY A 246 -16.92 30.30 -12.71
C GLY A 246 -16.31 31.42 -13.54
N SER A 247 -17.15 32.34 -14.00
CA SER A 247 -16.84 33.48 -14.88
C SER A 247 -15.63 34.33 -14.49
N ALA A 248 -14.99 34.88 -15.53
CA ALA A 248 -14.16 36.09 -15.51
C ALA A 248 -12.91 36.06 -14.62
N ARG A 249 -11.82 35.48 -15.15
CA ARG A 249 -10.49 36.08 -15.04
C ARG A 249 -9.54 35.54 -16.09
N HIS A 250 -9.38 36.33 -17.14
CA HIS A 250 -8.19 36.32 -17.97
C HIS A 250 -6.95 36.46 -17.08
N GLY A 251 -5.95 35.59 -17.28
CA GLY A 251 -4.57 35.90 -16.95
C GLY A 251 -3.90 35.10 -15.82
N LEU A 252 -3.05 34.16 -16.25
CA LEU A 252 -1.80 33.72 -15.62
C LEU A 252 -1.88 32.91 -14.31
N THR A 253 -1.39 31.66 -14.36
CA THR A 253 -0.11 31.30 -13.71
C THR A 253 0.28 29.83 -13.96
N GLN A 254 1.05 29.58 -15.02
CA GLN A 254 2.25 28.76 -14.91
C GLN A 254 3.25 29.16 -16.01
N GLY A 255 4.22 30.01 -15.65
CA GLY A 255 5.28 30.44 -16.55
C GLY A 255 6.07 31.62 -15.99
N GLN A 256 7.16 31.31 -15.27
CA GLN A 256 8.32 32.17 -15.02
C GLN A 256 8.07 33.55 -14.38
N SER A 257 8.33 33.63 -13.07
CA SER A 257 8.51 34.89 -12.36
C SER A 257 9.72 35.65 -12.93
N SER A 258 9.47 36.70 -13.70
CA SER A 258 10.50 37.69 -14.04
C SER A 258 10.77 38.57 -12.80
N THR A 259 12.03 38.92 -12.60
CA THR A 259 12.54 39.67 -11.44
C THR A 259 12.02 41.13 -11.35
N SER A 260 11.23 41.57 -12.33
CA SER A 260 10.66 42.93 -12.42
C SER A 260 9.43 43.12 -11.52
N GLU A 261 8.58 42.09 -11.36
CA GLU A 261 7.29 42.24 -10.67
C GLU A 261 7.41 42.29 -9.14
N ARG A 262 8.49 41.76 -8.57
CA ARG A 262 8.79 41.92 -7.13
C ARG A 262 9.21 43.35 -6.77
N ALA A 263 9.77 44.12 -7.71
CA ALA A 263 10.19 45.50 -7.45
C ALA A 263 9.00 46.46 -7.29
N SER A 264 7.87 46.16 -7.96
CA SER A 264 6.65 46.97 -7.89
C SER A 264 5.86 46.79 -6.60
N LEU A 265 5.99 45.62 -5.96
CA LEU A 265 5.32 45.31 -4.68
C LEU A 265 6.09 45.79 -3.44
N MET A 266 7.38 46.10 -3.57
CA MET A 266 8.20 46.63 -2.47
C MET A 266 8.28 48.16 -2.44
N LYS A 267 7.81 48.86 -3.48
CA LYS A 267 7.79 50.32 -3.50
C LYS A 267 6.45 50.83 -2.98
N GLY A 268 6.40 51.00 -1.66
CA GLY A 268 5.25 51.59 -0.96
C GLY A 268 4.77 52.88 -1.62
N GLY A 269 3.54 52.85 -2.12
CA GLY A 269 2.87 53.95 -2.80
C GLY A 269 1.38 53.92 -2.51
N LYS A 270 0.98 54.79 -1.57
CA LYS A 270 -0.37 55.22 -1.17
C LYS A 270 -1.54 54.67 -2.02
N SER A 271 -2.42 53.91 -1.38
CA SER A 271 -3.72 53.50 -1.92
C SER A 271 -4.60 54.72 -2.21
N SER A 272 -4.72 55.09 -3.48
CA SER A 272 -5.73 56.05 -3.95
C SER A 272 -7.10 55.40 -3.84
N GLY A 273 -8.01 56.05 -3.12
CA GLY A 273 -9.33 55.54 -2.75
C GLY A 273 -10.19 55.21 -3.96
N ARG A 274 -10.79 54.02 -3.93
CA ARG A 274 -11.81 53.58 -4.90
C ARG A 274 -13.10 54.35 -4.59
N VAL A 275 -13.48 55.28 -5.47
CA VAL A 275 -14.75 56.03 -5.37
C VAL A 275 -15.90 55.13 -5.80
N LEU A 276 -16.89 54.95 -4.92
CA LEU A 276 -18.10 54.18 -5.19
C LEU A 276 -18.97 54.95 -6.21
N GLY A 277 -19.17 54.40 -7.41
CA GLY A 277 -20.06 54.95 -8.43
C GLY A 277 -19.42 55.33 -9.78
N ALA A 278 -18.11 55.15 -9.97
CA ALA A 278 -17.49 55.31 -11.28
C ALA A 278 -17.86 54.11 -12.18
N PRO A 279 -18.27 54.31 -13.45
CA PRO A 279 -18.47 53.24 -14.41
C PRO A 279 -17.18 52.40 -14.48
N LEU A 280 -17.32 51.08 -14.37
CA LEU A 280 -16.16 50.21 -14.50
C LEU A 280 -15.52 50.48 -15.87
N PRO A 281 -14.19 50.68 -15.94
CA PRO A 281 -13.53 50.81 -17.22
C PRO A 281 -13.83 49.57 -18.06
N GLU A 282 -14.16 49.78 -19.33
CA GLU A 282 -14.41 48.70 -20.28
C GLU A 282 -13.22 47.73 -20.28
N THR A 283 -13.53 46.43 -20.38
CA THR A 283 -12.49 45.40 -20.39
C THR A 283 -11.67 45.54 -21.67
N ASP A 284 -10.35 45.29 -21.63
CA ASP A 284 -9.46 45.42 -22.81
C ASP A 284 -9.96 44.64 -24.04
N LYS A 285 -10.78 43.60 -23.84
CA LYS A 285 -11.41 42.79 -24.90
C LYS A 285 -12.55 43.49 -25.64
N THR A 286 -13.30 44.37 -24.98
CA THR A 286 -14.46 45.07 -25.56
C THR A 286 -14.13 46.49 -26.01
N ARG A 287 -12.99 47.03 -25.57
CA ARG A 287 -12.56 48.42 -25.82
C ARG A 287 -12.31 48.74 -27.29
N GLU A 288 -11.94 47.74 -28.10
CA GLU A 288 -11.58 47.92 -29.52
C GLU A 288 -12.69 47.46 -30.48
N LEU A 289 -13.83 47.00 -29.96
CA LEU A 289 -14.91 46.42 -30.75
C LEU A 289 -16.09 47.39 -30.89
N ASP A 290 -16.58 47.54 -32.12
CA ASP A 290 -17.86 48.23 -32.39
C ASP A 290 -19.04 47.39 -31.86
N ASN A 291 -20.23 47.98 -31.72
CA ASN A 291 -21.44 47.34 -31.18
C ASN A 291 -21.77 46.01 -31.88
N ASN A 292 -21.58 45.94 -33.19
CA ASN A 292 -21.75 44.69 -33.96
C ASN A 292 -20.68 43.65 -33.63
N GLY A 293 -19.45 44.08 -33.36
CA GLY A 293 -18.35 43.22 -32.91
C GLY A 293 -18.56 42.71 -31.48
N VAL A 294 -19.13 43.53 -30.59
CA VAL A 294 -19.53 43.11 -29.24
C VAL A 294 -20.62 42.04 -29.28
N LEU A 295 -21.60 42.18 -30.19
CA LEU A 295 -22.67 41.18 -30.36
C LEU A 295 -22.12 39.85 -30.90
N LEU A 296 -21.20 39.90 -31.86
CA LEU A 296 -20.50 38.72 -32.36
C LEU A 296 -19.70 38.02 -31.26
N LEU A 297 -18.93 38.78 -30.48
CA LEU A 297 -18.18 38.27 -29.33
C LEU A 297 -19.11 37.64 -28.29
N GLN A 298 -20.26 38.25 -28.01
CA GLN A 298 -21.25 37.69 -27.10
C GLN A 298 -21.79 36.35 -27.61
N LYS A 299 -22.07 36.23 -28.91
CA LYS A 299 -22.55 35.00 -29.52
C LYS A 299 -21.50 33.88 -29.46
N GLU A 300 -20.25 34.22 -29.69
CA GLU A 300 -19.11 33.29 -29.56
C GLU A 300 -18.93 32.84 -28.11
N GLU A 301 -19.00 33.75 -27.14
CA GLU A 301 -18.97 33.44 -25.70
C GLU A 301 -20.12 32.52 -25.29
N MET A 302 -21.35 32.76 -25.77
CA MET A 302 -22.47 31.86 -25.48
C MET A 302 -22.24 30.46 -26.06
N GLN A 303 -21.75 30.37 -27.29
CA GLN A 303 -21.46 29.07 -27.91
C GLN A 303 -20.35 28.32 -27.17
N ALA A 304 -19.31 29.02 -26.73
CA ALA A 304 -18.25 28.43 -25.91
C ALA A 304 -18.76 27.97 -24.53
N GLN A 305 -19.73 28.69 -23.95
CA GLN A 305 -20.39 28.28 -22.70
C GLN A 305 -21.26 27.03 -22.89
N ASP A 306 -22.00 26.93 -24.00
CA ASP A 306 -22.79 25.74 -24.33
C ASP A 306 -21.90 24.50 -24.48
N ASP A 307 -20.76 24.61 -25.19
CA ASP A 307 -19.79 23.52 -25.34
C ASP A 307 -19.22 23.06 -23.98
N GLN A 308 -19.00 23.99 -23.06
CA GLN A 308 -18.55 23.69 -21.69
C GLN A 308 -19.62 22.97 -20.88
N ILE A 309 -20.90 23.34 -21.04
CA ILE A 309 -22.03 22.68 -20.38
C ILE A 309 -22.19 21.24 -20.88
N ASP A 310 -21.96 20.98 -22.16
CA ASP A 310 -21.97 19.63 -22.73
C ASP A 310 -20.85 18.75 -22.14
N ALA A 311 -19.64 19.31 -22.03
CA ALA A 311 -18.51 18.61 -21.38
C ALA A 311 -18.81 18.31 -19.89
N LEU A 312 -19.38 19.27 -19.17
CA LEU A 312 -19.84 19.11 -17.80
C LEU A 312 -20.88 17.99 -17.65
N THR A 313 -21.85 17.97 -18.56
CA THR A 313 -22.91 16.96 -18.60
C THR A 313 -22.32 15.56 -18.80
N ALA A 314 -21.31 15.42 -19.65
CA ALA A 314 -20.60 14.16 -19.84
C ALA A 314 -19.87 13.70 -18.56
N ILE A 315 -19.24 14.61 -17.82
CA ILE A 315 -18.56 14.30 -16.56
C ILE A 315 -19.57 13.87 -15.49
N ILE A 316 -20.67 14.60 -15.33
CA ILE A 316 -21.72 14.28 -14.35
C ILE A 316 -22.35 12.92 -14.65
N ARG A 317 -22.62 12.61 -15.93
CA ARG A 317 -23.13 11.29 -16.32
C ARG A 317 -22.17 10.17 -15.91
N ARG A 318 -20.87 10.38 -16.13
CA ARG A 318 -19.85 9.42 -15.74
C ARG A 318 -19.70 9.29 -14.22
N GLN A 319 -19.76 10.39 -13.48
CA GLN A 319 -19.74 10.37 -12.01
C GLN A 319 -20.97 9.65 -11.45
N LYS A 320 -22.15 9.86 -12.02
CA LYS A 320 -23.37 9.13 -11.68
C LYS A 320 -23.20 7.63 -11.93
N GLU A 321 -22.68 7.24 -13.09
CA GLU A 321 -22.43 5.83 -13.41
C GLU A 321 -21.42 5.20 -12.44
N MET A 322 -20.36 5.91 -12.08
CA MET A 322 -19.40 5.46 -11.07
C MET A 322 -20.05 5.34 -9.68
N GLY A 323 -20.90 6.29 -9.29
CA GLY A 323 -21.63 6.25 -8.03
C GLY A 323 -22.55 5.03 -7.92
N ILE A 324 -23.28 4.72 -8.99
CA ILE A 324 -24.13 3.53 -9.06
C ILE A 324 -23.29 2.25 -8.92
N LYS A 325 -22.18 2.12 -9.67
CA LYS A 325 -21.30 0.94 -9.57
C LYS A 325 -20.69 0.76 -8.17
N ILE A 326 -20.37 1.86 -7.48
CA ILE A 326 -19.87 1.80 -6.09
C ILE A 326 -20.98 1.33 -5.16
N HIS A 327 -22.19 1.86 -5.32
CA HIS A 327 -23.34 1.45 -4.51
C HIS A 327 -23.63 -0.04 -4.68
N ASP A 328 -23.72 -0.52 -5.92
CA ASP A 328 -23.97 -1.93 -6.23
C ASP A 328 -22.88 -2.84 -5.61
N GLU A 329 -21.60 -2.46 -5.68
CA GLU A 329 -20.53 -3.26 -5.07
C GLU A 329 -20.58 -3.22 -3.53
N VAL A 330 -20.96 -2.10 -2.93
CA VAL A 330 -21.16 -2.00 -1.47
C VAL A 330 -22.34 -2.84 -1.02
N GLU A 331 -23.46 -2.83 -1.76
CA GLU A 331 -24.60 -3.71 -1.48
C GLU A 331 -24.19 -5.18 -1.59
N ARG A 332 -23.48 -5.55 -2.65
CA ARG A 332 -22.99 -6.92 -2.84
C ARG A 332 -22.02 -7.36 -1.74
N GLN A 333 -21.16 -6.45 -1.25
CA GLN A 333 -20.29 -6.71 -0.11
C GLN A 333 -21.06 -6.84 1.19
N THR A 334 -22.10 -6.02 1.38
CA THR A 334 -22.97 -6.09 2.56
C THR A 334 -23.70 -7.43 2.60
N GLU A 335 -24.25 -7.88 1.47
CA GLU A 335 -24.88 -9.20 1.35
C GLU A 335 -23.90 -10.34 1.69
N MET A 336 -22.68 -10.31 1.15
CA MET A 336 -21.65 -11.31 1.48
C MET A 336 -21.27 -11.30 2.96
N LEU A 337 -21.24 -10.13 3.61
CA LEU A 337 -20.96 -10.03 5.04
C LEU A 337 -22.10 -10.60 5.88
N THR A 338 -23.36 -10.38 5.48
CA THR A 338 -24.52 -10.98 6.14
C THR A 338 -24.48 -12.51 6.04
N MET A 339 -24.20 -13.07 4.86
CA MET A 339 -24.07 -14.52 4.69
C MET A 339 -22.93 -15.09 5.54
N LEU A 340 -21.81 -14.38 5.66
CA LEU A 340 -20.68 -14.78 6.50
C LEU A 340 -21.06 -14.78 7.99
N ASP A 341 -21.85 -13.82 8.44
CA ASP A 341 -22.33 -13.72 9.82
C ASP A 341 -23.29 -14.88 10.16
N GLU A 342 -24.22 -15.19 9.25
CA GLU A 342 -25.12 -16.35 9.38
C GLU A 342 -24.35 -17.68 9.47
N ASP A 343 -23.32 -17.86 8.64
CA ASP A 343 -22.47 -19.05 8.69
C ASP A 343 -21.63 -19.09 9.98
N ALA A 344 -21.14 -17.94 10.47
CA ALA A 344 -20.44 -17.86 11.74
C ALA A 344 -21.34 -18.25 12.92
N ASP A 345 -22.59 -17.78 12.93
CA ASP A 345 -23.59 -18.14 13.94
C ASP A 345 -23.97 -19.63 13.87
N ARG A 346 -24.10 -20.19 12.66
CA ARG A 346 -24.33 -21.63 12.48
C ARG A 346 -23.16 -22.46 13.02
N VAL A 347 -21.92 -22.05 12.74
CA VAL A 347 -20.72 -22.73 13.25
C VAL A 347 -20.64 -22.61 14.77
N LYS A 348 -20.92 -21.43 15.34
CA LYS A 348 -21.00 -21.20 16.79
C LYS A 348 -22.07 -22.08 17.44
N GLY A 349 -23.24 -22.22 16.83
CA GLY A 349 -24.29 -23.14 17.28
C GLY A 349 -23.83 -24.60 17.31
N LYS A 350 -23.19 -25.07 16.24
CA LYS A 350 -22.61 -26.43 16.18
C LYS A 350 -21.51 -26.63 17.22
N LEU A 351 -20.65 -25.64 17.43
CA LEU A 351 -19.59 -25.67 18.44
C LEU A 351 -20.18 -25.76 19.85
N ASN A 352 -21.22 -25.00 20.16
CA ASN A 352 -21.90 -25.04 21.46
C ASN A 352 -22.53 -26.42 21.73
N VAL A 353 -23.16 -27.04 20.72
CA VAL A 353 -23.70 -28.40 20.83
C VAL A 353 -22.58 -29.41 21.07
N ALA A 354 -21.46 -29.30 20.34
CA ALA A 354 -20.29 -30.16 20.55
C ALA A 354 -19.71 -30.00 21.96
N ASN A 355 -19.57 -28.77 22.45
CA ASN A 355 -19.07 -28.47 23.79
C ASN A 355 -20.01 -29.02 24.88
N ASN A 356 -21.32 -28.90 24.70
CA ASN A 356 -22.31 -29.48 25.61
C ASN A 356 -22.28 -31.01 25.63
N ARG A 357 -21.96 -31.66 24.50
CA ARG A 357 -21.75 -33.12 24.46
C ARG A 357 -20.49 -33.52 25.21
N ILE A 358 -19.37 -32.79 25.00
CA ILE A 358 -18.10 -33.04 25.70
C ILE A 358 -18.28 -32.91 27.22
N ARG A 359 -19.04 -31.91 27.70
CA ARG A 359 -19.32 -31.74 29.14
C ARG A 359 -20.19 -32.82 29.78
N LYS A 360 -20.87 -33.64 28.98
CA LYS A 360 -21.71 -34.75 29.47
C LYS A 360 -20.95 -36.08 29.55
N PHE A 361 -19.76 -36.15 28.97
CA PHE A 361 -18.78 -37.21 29.22
C PHE A 361 -17.79 -36.72 30.27
#